data_AF-A0AA39K519-F1
#
_entry.id   AF-A0AA39K519-F1
#
_cell.length_a   1.000
_cell.length_b   1.000
_cell.length_c   1.000
_cell.angle_alpha   90.00
_cell.angle_beta   90.00
_cell.angle_gamma   90.00
#
_symmetry.space_group_name_H-M   'P 1'
#
loop_
_entity.id
_entity.type
_entity.pdbx_description
1 polymer ?
#
loop_
_entity_poly.entity_id
_entity_poly.type
_entity_poly.pdbx_seq_one_letter_code
_entity_poly.pdbx_strand_id
1 'polypeptide(L)'
;MKNRLMTPIPPELVLEILTYISGCRDVLRACCLVCRAWRRLAQPFLFSKLSLSLEAHCHRWNRKFATYPHLAQYVTRLKLWEGNWGGADVVLLEDQPPFLEGPATVELLRRLPNIKYLKMSDFFLPSEREIEVLCHFTRLEWLEMHEVLRIVDMEIRSHTSEDLIGPTLHDFVDVVPKRLRNLKLQDPTESLYIFSWLSGGVFDLSDLTDLTLSWESFRKNHPPSPPLSSYIVPFISIVGSGIKNLGLNIETVEDERELYANHMLGE
;
A
#
# COMPACT_ATOMS: atom_id res chain seq x y z
N MET A 1 -51.83 6.41 23.31
CA MET A 1 -50.54 5.68 23.22
C MET A 1 -49.41 6.66 23.51
N LYS A 2 -48.73 6.53 24.65
CA LYS A 2 -47.57 7.37 24.98
C LYS A 2 -46.44 7.00 24.01
N ASN A 3 -46.05 7.94 23.16
CA ASN A 3 -44.79 7.89 22.42
C ASN A 3 -43.67 7.68 23.45
N ARG A 4 -43.14 6.45 23.54
CA ARG A 4 -41.86 6.23 24.22
C ARG A 4 -40.84 6.99 23.39
N LEU A 5 -40.48 8.18 23.86
CA LEU A 5 -39.27 8.87 23.44
C LEU A 5 -38.12 7.91 23.78
N MET A 6 -37.73 7.04 22.85
CA MET A 6 -36.43 6.38 22.91
C MET A 6 -35.44 7.54 22.94
N THR A 7 -34.82 7.75 24.10
CA THR A 7 -33.70 8.67 24.22
C THR A 7 -32.70 8.26 23.13
N PRO A 8 -32.41 9.14 22.16
CA PRO A 8 -31.49 8.80 21.10
C PRO A 8 -30.15 8.45 21.73
N ILE A 9 -29.56 7.34 21.29
CA ILE A 9 -28.24 6.89 21.77
C ILE A 9 -27.26 8.06 21.58
N PRO A 10 -26.48 8.42 22.62
CA PRO A 10 -25.44 9.44 22.51
C PRO A 10 -24.49 9.16 21.35
N PRO A 11 -24.08 10.17 20.57
CA PRO A 11 -23.18 10.01 19.42
C PRO A 11 -21.90 9.25 19.76
N GLU A 12 -21.38 9.40 20.97
CA GLU A 12 -20.17 8.75 21.47
C GLU A 12 -20.34 7.23 21.53
N LEU A 13 -21.51 6.75 22.00
CA LEU A 13 -21.80 5.32 22.03
C LEU A 13 -22.03 4.76 20.62
N VAL A 14 -22.62 5.54 19.71
CA VAL A 14 -22.74 5.13 18.30
C VAL A 14 -21.35 5.02 17.65
N LEU A 15 -20.43 5.93 17.96
CA LEU A 15 -19.04 5.84 17.48
C LEU A 15 -18.31 4.62 18.02
N GLU A 16 -18.51 4.26 19.28
CA GLU A 16 -17.94 3.04 19.86
C GLU A 16 -18.45 1.79 19.15
N ILE A 17 -19.77 1.72 18.91
CA ILE A 17 -20.38 0.64 18.13
C ILE A 17 -19.77 0.58 16.72
N LEU A 18 -19.70 1.72 16.03
CA LEU A 18 -19.14 1.81 14.67
C LEU A 18 -17.67 1.40 14.61
N THR A 19 -16.90 1.68 15.67
CA THR A 19 -15.50 1.26 15.81
C THR A 19 -15.41 -0.27 15.86
N TYR A 20 -16.27 -0.90 16.67
CA TYR A 20 -16.34 -2.37 16.77
C TYR A 20 -16.73 -3.04 15.44
N ILE A 21 -17.64 -2.43 14.67
CA ILE A 21 -18.09 -2.98 13.37
C ILE A 21 -17.33 -2.42 12.16
N SER A 22 -16.23 -1.69 12.37
CA SER A 22 -15.51 -0.98 11.31
C SER A 22 -14.96 -1.87 10.20
N GLY A 23 -14.75 -3.16 10.48
CA GLY A 23 -14.34 -4.17 9.49
C GLY A 23 -15.48 -4.66 8.58
N CYS A 24 -16.74 -4.44 8.96
CA CYS A 24 -17.91 -5.01 8.27
C CYS A 24 -18.58 -3.97 7.35
N ARG A 25 -18.10 -3.89 6.11
CA ARG A 25 -18.55 -2.86 5.14
C ARG A 25 -20.06 -2.87 4.90
N ASP A 26 -20.69 -4.03 4.82
CA ASP A 26 -22.14 -4.13 4.57
C ASP A 26 -22.98 -3.69 5.77
N VAL A 27 -22.48 -3.94 6.99
CA VAL A 27 -23.12 -3.43 8.22
C VAL A 27 -23.01 -1.91 8.27
N LEU A 28 -21.84 -1.34 7.93
CA LEU A 28 -21.66 0.12 7.85
C LEU A 28 -22.58 0.77 6.79
N ARG A 29 -22.82 0.09 5.66
CA ARG A 29 -23.81 0.55 4.67
C ARG A 29 -25.21 0.56 5.25
N ALA A 30 -25.61 -0.48 5.97
CA ALA A 30 -26.90 -0.53 6.64
C ALA A 30 -27.05 0.59 7.69
N CYS A 31 -26.00 0.85 8.49
CA CYS A 31 -25.95 1.97 9.43
C CYS A 31 -26.19 3.33 8.75
N CYS A 32 -25.66 3.53 7.53
CA CYS A 32 -25.90 4.75 6.76
C CYS A 32 -27.37 4.95 6.33
N LEU A 33 -28.20 3.91 6.38
CA LEU A 33 -29.61 3.96 5.99
C LEU A 33 -30.57 4.11 7.18
N VAL A 34 -30.10 3.92 8.43
CA VAL A 34 -30.93 4.00 9.64
C VAL A 34 -31.53 5.39 9.82
N CYS A 35 -30.70 6.42 9.92
CA CYS A 35 -31.15 7.82 10.01
C CYS A 35 -30.01 8.80 9.66
N ARG A 36 -30.29 10.11 9.62
CA ARG A 36 -29.29 11.14 9.28
C ARG A 36 -28.11 11.19 10.25
N ALA A 37 -28.33 10.96 11.54
CA ALA A 37 -27.27 10.96 12.55
C ALA A 37 -26.33 9.77 12.35
N TRP A 38 -26.87 8.56 12.26
CA TRP A 38 -26.10 7.34 11.99
C TRP A 38 -25.34 7.43 10.67
N ARG A 39 -25.97 8.00 9.63
CA ARG A 39 -25.28 8.23 8.35
C ARG A 39 -24.05 9.11 8.49
N ARG A 40 -24.16 10.25 9.19
CA ARG A 40 -23.03 11.17 9.39
C ARG A 40 -21.88 10.51 10.17
N LEU A 41 -22.20 9.68 11.15
CA LEU A 41 -21.20 8.99 11.96
C LEU A 41 -20.59 7.78 11.25
N ALA A 42 -21.37 7.04 10.45
CA ALA A 42 -20.92 5.82 9.79
C ALA A 42 -20.17 6.06 8.47
N GLN A 43 -20.46 7.15 7.76
CA GLN A 43 -19.80 7.49 6.49
C GLN A 43 -18.26 7.54 6.59
N PRO A 44 -17.65 8.19 7.61
CA PRO A 44 -16.20 8.16 7.79
C PRO A 44 -15.63 6.75 7.84
N PHE A 45 -16.28 5.82 8.55
CA PHE A 45 -15.83 4.42 8.62
C PHE A 45 -16.02 3.71 7.28
N LEU A 46 -17.18 3.89 6.63
CA LEU A 46 -17.50 3.25 5.35
C LEU A 46 -16.56 3.65 4.20
N PHE A 47 -16.09 4.91 4.21
CA PHE A 47 -15.22 5.48 3.19
C PHE A 47 -13.76 5.58 3.61
N SER A 48 -13.40 5.09 4.81
CA SER A 48 -12.03 5.15 5.35
C SER A 48 -11.00 4.41 4.50
N LYS A 49 -11.42 3.32 3.84
CA LYS A 49 -10.55 2.42 3.10
C LYS A 49 -10.92 2.39 1.63
N LEU A 50 -9.90 2.60 0.80
CA LEU A 50 -9.96 2.47 -0.64
C LEU A 50 -9.01 1.35 -1.09
N SER A 51 -9.47 0.54 -2.04
CA SER A 51 -8.63 -0.50 -2.66
C SER A 51 -8.80 -0.38 -4.16
N LEU A 52 -7.68 -0.17 -4.86
CA LEU A 52 -7.62 0.10 -6.29
C LEU A 52 -6.64 -0.88 -6.92
N SER A 53 -6.98 -1.31 -8.12
CA SER A 53 -6.16 -2.26 -8.88
C SER A 53 -6.23 -2.11 -10.39
N LEU A 54 -7.19 -1.31 -10.87
CA LEU A 54 -7.46 -1.10 -12.28
C LEU A 54 -7.89 0.35 -12.46
N GLU A 55 -7.51 0.97 -13.59
CA GLU A 55 -7.87 2.35 -13.87
C GLU A 55 -9.40 2.56 -13.95
N ALA A 56 -10.15 1.52 -14.35
CA ALA A 56 -11.60 1.51 -14.32
C ALA A 56 -12.17 1.77 -12.90
N HIS A 57 -11.50 1.28 -11.85
CA HIS A 57 -11.87 1.60 -10.46
C HIS A 57 -11.67 3.09 -10.18
N CYS A 58 -10.59 3.67 -10.70
CA CYS A 58 -10.27 5.09 -10.53
C CYS A 58 -11.34 5.99 -11.15
N HIS A 59 -11.78 5.71 -12.38
CA HIS A 59 -12.87 6.45 -13.03
C HIS A 59 -14.16 6.47 -12.20
N ARG A 60 -14.54 5.32 -11.64
CA ARG A 60 -15.75 5.20 -10.81
C ARG A 60 -15.66 6.08 -9.56
N TRP A 61 -14.50 6.09 -8.92
CA TRP A 61 -14.25 6.92 -7.73
C TRP A 61 -14.12 8.39 -8.06
N ASN A 62 -13.48 8.76 -9.17
CA ASN A 62 -13.43 10.16 -9.64
C ASN A 62 -14.82 10.71 -9.89
N ARG A 63 -15.69 9.95 -10.56
CA ARG A 63 -17.09 10.36 -10.75
C ARG A 63 -17.80 10.55 -9.41
N LYS A 64 -17.60 9.61 -8.48
CA LYS A 64 -18.23 9.66 -7.15
C LYS A 64 -17.74 10.85 -6.31
N PHE A 65 -16.45 11.14 -6.32
CA PHE A 65 -15.88 12.28 -5.60
C PHE A 65 -16.16 13.61 -6.28
N ALA A 66 -16.34 13.64 -7.60
CA ALA A 66 -16.87 14.82 -8.27
C ALA A 66 -18.31 15.14 -7.79
N THR A 67 -19.16 14.13 -7.60
CA THR A 67 -20.53 14.33 -7.07
C THR A 67 -20.55 14.61 -5.57
N TYR A 68 -19.67 13.95 -4.79
CA TYR A 68 -19.62 14.05 -3.33
C TYR A 68 -18.18 14.27 -2.82
N PRO A 69 -17.64 15.50 -2.96
CA PRO A 69 -16.23 15.78 -2.65
C PRO A 69 -15.83 15.49 -1.20
N HIS A 70 -16.75 15.73 -0.26
CA HIS A 70 -16.54 15.48 1.17
C HIS A 70 -16.19 14.03 1.50
N LEU A 71 -16.59 13.06 0.67
CA LEU A 71 -16.28 11.65 0.91
C LEU A 71 -14.80 11.33 0.71
N ALA A 72 -14.11 12.06 -0.17
CA ALA A 72 -12.69 11.86 -0.41
C ALA A 72 -11.84 12.17 0.83
N GLN A 73 -12.30 13.12 1.66
CA GLN A 73 -11.64 13.51 2.90
C GLN A 73 -11.66 12.41 3.96
N TYR A 74 -12.60 11.46 3.87
CA TYR A 74 -12.67 10.34 4.81
C TYR A 74 -11.67 9.24 4.49
N VAL A 75 -11.15 9.18 3.26
CA VAL A 75 -10.20 8.14 2.87
C VAL A 75 -8.87 8.37 3.59
N THR A 76 -8.49 7.42 4.42
CA THR A 76 -7.24 7.45 5.19
C THR A 76 -6.36 6.25 4.92
N ARG A 77 -6.92 5.17 4.38
CA ARG A 77 -6.21 3.93 4.07
C ARG A 77 -6.36 3.61 2.58
N LEU A 78 -5.26 3.62 1.86
CA LEU A 78 -5.20 3.28 0.46
C LEU A 78 -4.46 1.95 0.29
N LYS A 79 -5.06 1.03 -0.48
CA LYS A 79 -4.40 -0.18 -0.94
C LYS A 79 -4.36 -0.17 -2.45
N LEU A 80 -3.16 -0.24 -3.00
CA LEU A 80 -2.90 -0.30 -4.43
C LEU A 80 -2.38 -1.71 -4.73
N TRP A 81 -2.82 -2.27 -5.85
CA TRP A 81 -2.44 -3.61 -6.30
C TRP A 81 -2.30 -3.58 -7.82
N GLU A 82 -1.16 -3.94 -8.38
CA GLU A 82 -1.01 -4.04 -9.82
C GLU A 82 -1.31 -5.50 -10.24
N GLY A 83 -2.58 -5.78 -10.52
CA GLY A 83 -3.11 -7.14 -10.64
C GLY A 83 -2.76 -7.91 -11.91
N ASN A 84 -1.48 -7.98 -12.31
CA ASN A 84 -1.07 -8.66 -13.54
C ASN A 84 -0.42 -10.04 -13.34
N TRP A 85 -0.96 -10.85 -12.42
CA TRP A 85 -0.58 -12.27 -12.28
C TRP A 85 -1.73 -13.23 -12.63
N GLY A 86 -2.49 -12.88 -13.68
CA GLY A 86 -3.44 -13.78 -14.33
C GLY A 86 -2.82 -14.41 -15.56
N GLY A 87 -2.21 -15.59 -15.40
CA GLY A 87 -1.86 -16.43 -16.54
C GLY A 87 -3.09 -16.74 -17.40
N ALA A 88 -2.88 -16.79 -18.71
CA ALA A 88 -3.84 -17.13 -19.76
C ALA A 88 -4.88 -16.05 -20.14
N ASP A 89 -4.43 -14.85 -20.51
CA ASP A 89 -4.88 -14.15 -21.74
C ASP A 89 -4.06 -12.85 -21.95
N VAL A 90 -2.73 -12.94 -21.86
CA VAL A 90 -1.84 -11.85 -22.31
C VAL A 90 -1.73 -11.90 -23.83
N VAL A 91 -2.86 -11.66 -24.49
CA VAL A 91 -2.87 -11.25 -25.90
C VAL A 91 -2.84 -9.72 -25.89
N LEU A 92 -1.63 -9.17 -26.03
CA LEU A 92 -1.39 -7.88 -26.69
C LEU A 92 -2.15 -6.66 -26.13
N LEU A 93 -1.91 -6.30 -24.88
CA LEU A 93 -2.09 -4.91 -24.45
C LEU A 93 -0.73 -4.33 -24.03
N GLU A 94 0.24 -4.37 -24.95
CA GLU A 94 1.54 -3.69 -24.81
C GLU A 94 1.39 -2.15 -24.70
N ASP A 95 0.18 -1.61 -24.91
CA ASP A 95 -0.09 -0.16 -24.96
C ASP A 95 -0.81 0.43 -23.72
N GLN A 96 -1.11 -0.36 -22.67
CA GLN A 96 -1.68 0.23 -21.45
C GLN A 96 -0.57 0.75 -20.53
N PRO A 97 -0.64 2.02 -20.09
CA PRO A 97 0.33 2.55 -19.15
C PRO A 97 0.23 1.79 -17.81
N PRO A 98 1.33 1.72 -17.05
CA PRO A 98 1.32 1.19 -15.69
C PRO A 98 0.19 1.81 -14.86
N PHE A 99 -0.38 1.06 -13.91
CA PHE A 99 -1.61 1.48 -13.24
C PHE A 99 -1.50 2.87 -12.58
N LEU A 100 -0.33 3.19 -12.02
CA LEU A 100 -0.02 4.46 -11.38
C LEU A 100 0.21 5.62 -12.36
N GLU A 101 0.49 5.33 -13.62
CA GLU A 101 0.64 6.32 -14.69
C GLU A 101 -0.69 6.64 -15.38
N GLY A 102 -1.73 5.84 -15.15
CA GLY A 102 -3.07 6.08 -15.67
C GLY A 102 -3.60 7.47 -15.27
N PRO A 103 -4.07 8.30 -16.22
CA PRO A 103 -4.55 9.66 -15.91
C PRO A 103 -5.67 9.67 -14.88
N ALA A 104 -6.57 8.67 -14.88
CA ALA A 104 -7.63 8.60 -13.89
C ALA A 104 -7.09 8.24 -12.50
N THR A 105 -6.05 7.42 -12.43
CA THR A 105 -5.35 7.09 -11.18
C THR A 105 -4.73 8.34 -10.59
N VAL A 106 -3.90 9.07 -11.35
CA VAL A 106 -3.26 10.31 -10.88
C VAL A 106 -4.30 11.34 -10.42
N GLU A 107 -5.37 11.55 -11.20
CA GLU A 107 -6.47 12.44 -10.81
C GLU A 107 -7.11 12.02 -9.48
N LEU A 108 -7.33 10.72 -9.28
CA LEU A 108 -7.92 10.20 -8.05
C LEU A 108 -7.01 10.42 -6.85
N LEU A 109 -5.72 10.09 -6.98
CA LEU A 109 -4.77 10.17 -5.87
C LEU A 109 -4.60 11.62 -5.39
N ARG A 110 -4.60 12.61 -6.31
CA ARG A 110 -4.62 14.04 -5.97
C ARG A 110 -5.83 14.49 -5.15
N ARG A 111 -6.94 13.74 -5.19
CA ARG A 111 -8.17 14.04 -4.43
C ARG A 111 -8.16 13.44 -3.02
N LEU A 112 -7.12 12.71 -2.63
CA LEU A 112 -7.04 12.00 -1.35
C LEU A 112 -6.06 12.69 -0.39
N PRO A 113 -6.44 13.80 0.27
CA PRO A 113 -5.51 14.61 1.06
C PRO A 113 -5.11 13.99 2.41
N ASN A 114 -5.81 12.93 2.85
CA ASN A 114 -5.73 12.42 4.22
C ASN A 114 -5.19 10.99 4.31
N ILE A 115 -4.48 10.51 3.29
CA ILE A 115 -3.87 9.19 3.32
C ILE A 115 -2.82 9.12 4.44
N LYS A 116 -3.05 8.21 5.38
CA LYS A 116 -2.17 7.88 6.50
C LYS A 116 -1.54 6.50 6.38
N TYR A 117 -2.26 5.58 5.76
CA TYR A 117 -1.80 4.22 5.51
C TYR A 117 -1.82 3.97 4.01
N LEU A 118 -0.68 3.58 3.47
CA LEU A 118 -0.54 3.12 2.10
C LEU A 118 0.00 1.70 2.10
N LYS A 119 -0.73 0.81 1.43
CA LYS A 119 -0.23 -0.51 1.04
C LYS A 119 -0.08 -0.56 -0.47
N MET A 120 1.10 -0.96 -0.92
CA MET A 120 1.42 -1.22 -2.32
C MET A 120 1.78 -2.69 -2.46
N SER A 121 1.22 -3.35 -3.47
CA SER A 121 1.47 -4.76 -3.76
C SER A 121 1.61 -4.93 -5.27
N ASP A 122 2.55 -5.77 -5.67
CA ASP A 122 2.76 -6.17 -7.07
C ASP A 122 3.27 -5.04 -7.98
N PHE A 123 3.77 -3.94 -7.41
CA PHE A 123 4.34 -2.83 -8.19
C PHE A 123 5.79 -3.10 -8.56
N PHE A 124 6.15 -2.73 -9.78
CA PHE A 124 7.55 -2.55 -10.16
C PHE A 124 8.16 -1.37 -9.39
N LEU A 125 9.50 -1.24 -9.44
CA LEU A 125 10.21 -0.10 -8.84
C LEU A 125 9.50 1.22 -9.17
N PRO A 126 9.28 2.10 -8.17
CA PRO A 126 8.57 3.34 -8.42
C PRO A 126 9.35 4.18 -9.44
N SER A 127 8.80 4.32 -10.65
CA SER A 127 9.25 5.29 -11.63
C SER A 127 9.21 6.69 -11.04
N GLU A 128 9.89 7.68 -11.64
CA GLU A 128 9.85 9.07 -11.17
C GLU A 128 8.40 9.55 -10.91
N ARG A 129 7.46 9.12 -11.76
CA ARG A 129 6.02 9.42 -11.62
C ARG A 129 5.34 8.70 -10.47
N GLU A 130 5.74 7.46 -10.18
CA GLU A 130 5.20 6.71 -9.04
C GLU A 130 5.72 7.30 -7.72
N ILE A 131 6.95 7.81 -7.70
CA ILE A 131 7.48 8.59 -6.57
C ILE A 131 6.70 9.89 -6.41
N GLU A 132 6.42 10.62 -7.48
CA GLU A 132 5.60 11.84 -7.43
C GLU A 132 4.22 11.58 -6.80
N VAL A 133 3.60 10.45 -7.14
CA VAL A 133 2.34 10.01 -6.53
C VAL A 133 2.49 9.84 -5.02
N LEU A 134 3.59 9.23 -4.56
CA LEU A 134 3.85 9.07 -3.13
C LEU A 134 4.14 10.39 -2.43
N CYS A 135 4.74 11.34 -3.14
CA CYS A 135 4.94 12.71 -2.67
C CYS A 135 3.64 13.49 -2.46
N HIS A 136 2.53 13.07 -3.08
CA HIS A 136 1.23 13.69 -2.80
C HIS A 136 0.68 13.34 -1.39
N PHE A 137 1.14 12.27 -0.74
CA PHE A 137 0.63 11.83 0.56
C PHE A 137 1.43 12.42 1.73
N THR A 138 1.28 13.72 1.96
CA THR A 138 2.00 14.47 3.01
C THR A 138 1.68 14.03 4.45
N ARG A 139 0.59 13.27 4.64
CA ARG A 139 0.15 12.75 5.95
C ARG A 139 0.43 11.25 6.15
N LEU A 140 1.25 10.67 5.28
CA LEU A 140 1.55 9.25 5.31
C LEU A 140 2.34 8.90 6.59
N GLU A 141 1.78 8.01 7.40
CA GLU A 141 2.33 7.54 8.68
C GLU A 141 2.73 6.05 8.62
N TRP A 142 2.07 5.27 7.75
CA TRP A 142 2.28 3.84 7.58
C TRP A 142 2.48 3.50 6.11
N LEU A 143 3.62 2.88 5.79
CA LEU A 143 3.92 2.36 4.46
C LEU A 143 4.13 0.84 4.52
N GLU A 144 3.40 0.11 3.69
CA GLU A 144 3.51 -1.33 3.53
C GLU A 144 3.73 -1.67 2.06
N MET A 145 4.83 -2.35 1.73
CA MET A 145 5.18 -2.75 0.37
C MET A 145 5.35 -4.26 0.31
N HIS A 146 4.67 -4.90 -0.64
CA HIS A 146 4.74 -6.34 -0.91
C HIS A 146 5.11 -6.59 -2.35
N GLU A 147 5.87 -7.66 -2.59
CA GLU A 147 6.16 -8.16 -3.95
C GLU A 147 6.62 -7.02 -4.87
N VAL A 148 7.61 -6.25 -4.42
CA VAL A 148 8.24 -5.22 -5.24
C VAL A 148 9.14 -5.96 -6.24
N LEU A 149 8.51 -6.47 -7.30
CA LEU A 149 9.12 -7.44 -8.20
C LEU A 149 10.09 -6.78 -9.18
N ARG A 150 11.15 -7.56 -9.42
CA ARG A 150 12.26 -7.44 -10.37
C ARG A 150 12.06 -6.58 -11.63
N ILE A 151 13.13 -5.88 -11.97
CA ILE A 151 13.51 -5.57 -13.36
C ILE A 151 13.90 -6.89 -14.04
N VAL A 152 12.91 -7.71 -14.41
CA VAL A 152 13.16 -8.79 -15.36
C VAL A 152 12.13 -8.60 -16.46
N ASP A 153 12.64 -8.32 -17.66
CA ASP A 153 11.95 -8.25 -18.95
C ASP A 153 11.57 -6.88 -19.54
N MET A 154 11.88 -5.75 -18.89
CA MET A 154 12.17 -4.56 -19.71
C MET A 154 13.61 -4.72 -20.20
N GLU A 155 13.77 -5.13 -21.47
CA GLU A 155 14.98 -4.83 -22.23
C GLU A 155 15.26 -3.34 -22.03
N ILE A 156 16.15 -3.05 -21.09
CA ILE A 156 16.70 -1.72 -20.90
C ILE A 156 17.51 -1.48 -22.17
N ARG A 157 16.86 -0.94 -23.21
CA ARG A 157 17.52 -0.42 -24.41
C ARG A 157 18.46 0.75 -24.10
N SER A 158 18.64 1.10 -22.83
CA SER A 158 19.74 1.93 -22.34
C SER A 158 20.62 1.13 -21.38
N HIS A 159 21.84 0.79 -21.78
CA HIS A 159 22.91 0.28 -20.91
C HIS A 159 23.39 1.31 -19.86
N THR A 160 22.47 1.94 -19.13
CA THR A 160 22.75 2.90 -18.07
C THR A 160 22.08 2.44 -16.79
N SER A 161 22.73 1.44 -16.18
CA SER A 161 23.09 1.44 -14.77
C SER A 161 21.98 1.28 -13.72
N GLU A 162 21.78 0.04 -13.27
CA GLU A 162 21.19 -0.25 -11.97
C GLU A 162 21.92 0.50 -10.82
N ASP A 163 23.21 0.83 -10.99
CA ASP A 163 23.98 1.63 -10.02
C ASP A 163 23.54 3.10 -9.93
N LEU A 164 22.77 3.63 -10.88
CA LEU A 164 22.30 5.02 -10.88
C LEU A 164 20.90 5.21 -10.28
N ILE A 165 20.12 4.15 -10.11
CA ILE A 165 18.75 4.26 -9.61
C ILE A 165 18.77 4.61 -8.11
N GLY A 166 19.53 3.89 -7.30
CA GLY A 166 19.64 4.14 -5.86
C GLY A 166 20.00 5.60 -5.52
N PRO A 167 21.06 6.18 -6.11
CA PRO A 167 21.41 7.59 -5.93
C PRO A 167 20.33 8.57 -6.41
N THR A 168 19.77 8.36 -7.61
CA THR A 168 18.69 9.22 -8.15
C THR A 168 17.47 9.26 -7.22
N LEU A 169 17.09 8.10 -6.68
CA LEU A 169 15.99 7.99 -5.73
C LEU A 169 16.31 8.62 -4.37
N HIS A 170 17.56 8.47 -3.90
CA HIS A 170 18.02 9.02 -2.64
C HIS A 170 18.07 10.56 -2.67
N ASP A 171 18.50 11.12 -3.79
CA ASP A 171 18.62 12.56 -4.01
C ASP A 171 17.27 13.23 -4.32
N PHE A 172 16.21 12.44 -4.49
CA PHE A 172 14.86 12.99 -4.59
C PHE A 172 14.46 13.61 -3.24
N VAL A 173 14.23 14.91 -3.24
CA VAL A 173 13.81 15.67 -2.05
C VAL A 173 12.36 16.09 -2.25
N ASP A 174 11.50 15.71 -1.31
CA ASP A 174 10.15 16.27 -1.25
C ASP A 174 10.16 17.59 -0.48
N VAL A 175 9.27 18.50 -0.86
CA VAL A 175 9.03 19.78 -0.18
C VAL A 175 8.61 19.54 1.27
N VAL A 176 7.88 18.46 1.53
CA VAL A 176 7.46 18.04 2.88
C VAL A 176 7.81 16.56 3.08
N PRO A 177 8.89 16.24 3.82
CA PRO A 177 9.23 14.87 4.16
C PRO A 177 8.11 14.16 4.91
N LYS A 178 7.84 12.89 4.57
CA LYS A 178 6.76 12.12 5.19
C LYS A 178 7.26 11.49 6.49
N ARG A 179 6.53 11.71 7.58
CA ARG A 179 6.88 11.19 8.91
C ARG A 179 6.34 9.79 9.11
N LEU A 180 7.13 8.79 8.70
CA LEU A 180 6.75 7.39 8.87
C LEU A 180 6.91 6.98 10.34
N ARG A 181 5.88 6.33 10.87
CA ARG A 181 5.88 5.67 12.19
C ARG A 181 5.99 4.15 12.05
N ASN A 182 5.47 3.63 10.95
CA ASN A 182 5.40 2.21 10.68
C ASN A 182 5.84 1.90 9.25
N LEU A 183 6.78 0.98 9.12
CA LEU A 183 7.28 0.51 7.84
C LEU A 183 7.24 -1.02 7.81
N LYS A 184 6.61 -1.57 6.76
CA LYS A 184 6.64 -3.00 6.49
C LYS A 184 7.08 -3.27 5.06
N LEU A 185 8.14 -4.06 4.91
CA LEU A 185 8.65 -4.50 3.62
C LEU A 185 8.60 -6.03 3.55
N GLN A 186 7.96 -6.56 2.52
CA GLN A 186 7.98 -7.98 2.18
C GLN A 186 8.85 -8.16 0.93
N ASP A 187 9.81 -9.06 1.04
CA ASP A 187 10.81 -9.41 0.03
C ASP A 187 11.71 -8.27 -0.47
N PRO A 188 12.35 -7.51 0.45
CA PRO A 188 13.22 -6.43 0.04
C PRO A 188 14.50 -6.91 -0.67
N THR A 189 14.81 -8.21 -0.64
CA THR A 189 15.98 -8.79 -1.32
C THR A 189 15.96 -8.63 -2.82
N GLU A 190 14.77 -8.58 -3.43
CA GLU A 190 14.63 -8.38 -4.88
C GLU A 190 14.76 -6.91 -5.29
N SER A 191 14.78 -5.98 -4.33
CA SER A 191 14.85 -4.54 -4.57
C SER A 191 15.63 -3.81 -3.48
N LEU A 192 16.93 -4.09 -3.38
CA LEU A 192 17.82 -3.51 -2.35
C LEU A 192 17.90 -1.98 -2.39
N TYR A 193 17.64 -1.37 -3.55
CA TYR A 193 17.58 0.08 -3.76
C TYR A 193 16.43 0.74 -2.98
N ILE A 194 15.42 -0.02 -2.54
CA ILE A 194 14.33 0.51 -1.70
C ILE A 194 14.86 1.14 -0.41
N PHE A 195 15.92 0.57 0.17
CA PHE A 195 16.53 1.11 1.37
C PHE A 195 17.22 2.45 1.09
N SER A 196 17.85 2.59 -0.07
CA SER A 196 18.45 3.87 -0.52
C SER A 196 17.39 4.95 -0.67
N TRP A 197 16.27 4.63 -1.31
CA TRP A 197 15.15 5.55 -1.48
C TRP A 197 14.49 5.94 -0.14
N LEU A 198 14.25 4.95 0.75
CA LEU A 198 13.68 5.19 2.07
C LEU A 198 14.60 6.04 2.95
N SER A 199 15.92 5.88 2.81
CA SER A 199 16.92 6.72 3.49
C SER A 199 17.12 8.10 2.86
N GLY A 200 16.52 8.37 1.71
CA GLY A 200 16.61 9.65 1.01
C GLY A 200 15.78 10.77 1.64
N GLY A 201 15.78 11.95 1.01
CA GLY A 201 15.10 13.15 1.52
C GLY A 201 13.57 13.10 1.50
N VAL A 202 12.98 12.05 0.94
CA VAL A 202 11.53 11.84 0.80
C VAL A 202 10.87 11.54 2.15
N PHE A 203 11.56 10.82 3.03
CA PHE A 203 11.01 10.30 4.27
C PHE A 203 11.76 10.84 5.48
N ASP A 204 11.01 11.38 6.44
CA ASP A 204 11.50 11.67 7.78
C ASP A 204 11.28 10.42 8.63
N LEU A 205 12.34 9.64 8.81
CA LEU A 205 12.33 8.39 9.57
C LEU A 205 12.59 8.59 11.07
N SER A 206 12.70 9.84 11.56
CA SER A 206 13.00 10.12 12.97
C SER A 206 11.91 9.62 13.94
N ASP A 207 10.67 9.53 13.46
CA ASP A 207 9.50 9.06 14.20
C ASP A 207 9.21 7.55 13.99
N LEU A 208 10.07 6.83 13.26
CA LEU A 208 9.85 5.42 12.93
C LEU A 208 10.01 4.54 14.19
N THR A 209 8.93 3.91 14.62
CA THR A 209 8.91 3.05 15.82
C THR A 209 8.72 1.58 15.52
N ASP A 210 8.12 1.25 14.38
CA ASP A 210 7.78 -0.13 14.02
C ASP A 210 8.36 -0.45 12.66
N LEU A 211 9.27 -1.43 12.62
CA LEU A 211 9.89 -1.93 11.41
C LEU A 211 9.61 -3.43 11.29
N THR A 212 9.00 -3.84 10.18
CA THR A 212 8.83 -5.26 9.85
C THR A 212 9.49 -5.55 8.51
N LEU A 213 10.42 -6.50 8.51
CA LEU A 213 11.05 -7.04 7.32
C LEU A 213 10.67 -8.52 7.20
N SER A 214 10.15 -8.90 6.04
CA SER A 214 9.76 -10.26 5.72
C SER A 214 10.50 -10.74 4.47
N TRP A 215 10.89 -12.01 4.45
CA TRP A 215 11.54 -12.67 3.32
C TRP A 215 10.85 -14.00 3.04
N GLU A 216 10.34 -14.20 1.83
CA GLU A 216 10.08 -15.48 1.21
C GLU A 216 11.41 -16.23 1.05
N SER A 217 11.41 -17.52 1.41
CA SER A 217 12.56 -18.39 1.30
C SER A 217 13.31 -18.21 -0.02
N PHE A 218 14.62 -17.90 0.06
CA PHE A 218 15.53 -17.69 -1.08
C PHE A 218 15.26 -18.70 -2.20
N ARG A 219 14.67 -18.23 -3.32
CA ARG A 219 14.52 -19.06 -4.52
C ARG A 219 15.93 -19.41 -5.00
N LYS A 220 16.23 -20.71 -5.06
CA LYS A 220 17.58 -21.27 -5.30
C LYS A 220 18.29 -20.86 -6.60
N ASN A 221 17.63 -20.09 -7.48
CA ASN A 221 18.02 -19.91 -8.88
C ASN A 221 18.36 -18.45 -9.23
N HIS A 222 18.80 -17.63 -8.28
CA HIS A 222 19.11 -16.22 -8.55
C HIS A 222 20.62 -15.94 -8.56
N PRO A 223 21.09 -15.11 -9.52
CA PRO A 223 22.49 -14.67 -9.57
C PRO A 223 22.87 -13.93 -8.28
N PRO A 224 24.17 -13.80 -7.97
CA PRO A 224 24.62 -13.16 -6.74
C PRO A 224 24.19 -11.69 -6.72
N SER A 225 23.09 -11.39 -6.03
CA SER A 225 22.75 -10.02 -5.65
C SER A 225 23.89 -9.45 -4.79
N PRO A 226 24.12 -8.13 -4.79
CA PRO A 226 25.04 -7.51 -3.85
C PRO A 226 24.65 -7.92 -2.41
N PRO A 227 25.63 -8.04 -1.50
CA PRO A 227 25.37 -8.58 -0.17
C PRO A 227 24.33 -7.69 0.52
N LEU A 228 23.21 -8.28 0.95
CA LEU A 228 22.10 -7.62 1.64
C LEU A 228 22.56 -6.60 2.71
N SER A 229 23.68 -6.90 3.37
CA SER A 229 24.32 -6.04 4.36
C SER A 229 24.70 -4.65 3.85
N SER A 230 25.04 -4.47 2.57
CA SER A 230 25.49 -3.17 2.04
C SER A 230 24.38 -2.12 2.01
N TYR A 231 23.11 -2.54 1.94
CA TYR A 231 21.95 -1.63 1.90
C TYR A 231 21.20 -1.60 3.23
N ILE A 232 21.07 -2.74 3.90
CA ILE A 232 20.37 -2.82 5.19
C ILE A 232 21.17 -2.14 6.30
N VAL A 233 22.49 -2.34 6.37
CA VAL A 233 23.29 -1.81 7.50
C VAL A 233 23.23 -0.28 7.57
N PRO A 234 23.43 0.47 6.47
CA PRO A 234 23.24 1.93 6.48
C PRO A 234 21.83 2.33 6.90
N PHE A 235 20.79 1.69 6.34
CA PHE A 235 19.41 1.98 6.68
C PHE A 235 19.13 1.76 8.18
N ILE A 236 19.53 0.61 8.73
CA ILE A 236 19.38 0.28 10.16
C ILE A 236 20.18 1.24 11.04
N SER A 237 21.35 1.72 10.59
CA SER A 237 22.11 2.71 11.35
C SER A 237 21.36 4.05 11.48
N ILE A 238 20.53 4.41 10.50
CA ILE A 238 19.73 5.63 10.51
C ILE A 238 18.52 5.47 11.44
N VAL A 239 17.78 4.36 11.32
CA VAL A 239 16.51 4.20 12.04
C VAL A 239 16.63 3.49 13.39
N GLY A 240 17.70 2.75 13.61
CA GLY A 240 17.79 1.72 14.65
C GLY A 240 17.62 2.22 16.08
N SER A 241 17.96 3.49 16.36
CA SER A 241 17.80 4.09 17.69
C SER A 241 16.34 4.42 18.05
N GLY A 242 15.47 4.59 17.04
CA GLY A 242 14.05 4.91 17.22
C GLY A 242 13.13 3.69 17.25
N ILE A 243 13.59 2.54 16.73
CA ILE A 243 12.76 1.32 16.61
C ILE A 243 12.42 0.77 17.99
N LYS A 244 11.12 0.62 18.25
CA LYS A 244 10.55 -0.02 19.45
C LYS A 244 10.12 -1.45 19.17
N ASN A 245 9.59 -1.70 17.98
CA ASN A 245 9.11 -3.01 17.55
C ASN A 245 9.83 -3.40 16.25
N LEU A 246 10.65 -4.46 16.33
CA LEU A 246 11.34 -5.03 15.18
C LEU A 246 10.77 -6.42 14.90
N GLY A 247 10.15 -6.59 13.74
CA GLY A 247 9.71 -7.88 13.21
C GLY A 247 10.64 -8.34 12.11
N LEU A 248 11.23 -9.52 12.25
CA LEU A 248 12.03 -10.19 11.22
C LEU A 248 11.39 -11.54 10.94
N ASN A 249 10.75 -11.68 9.77
CA ASN A 249 10.00 -12.87 9.41
C ASN A 249 10.67 -13.56 8.22
N ILE A 250 10.94 -14.85 8.35
CA ILE A 250 11.35 -15.68 7.22
C ILE A 250 10.17 -16.60 6.93
N GLU A 251 9.48 -16.35 5.83
CA GLU A 251 8.40 -17.19 5.35
C GLU A 251 9.04 -18.47 4.80
N THR A 252 8.98 -19.53 5.61
CA THR A 252 9.29 -20.87 5.15
C THR A 252 8.20 -21.26 4.17
N VAL A 253 8.57 -21.47 2.91
CA VAL A 253 7.70 -22.16 1.96
C VAL A 253 7.50 -23.55 2.54
N GLU A 254 6.37 -23.78 3.21
CA GLU A 254 5.90 -25.13 3.46
C GLU A 254 5.73 -25.74 2.07
N ASP A 255 6.64 -26.66 1.75
CA ASP A 255 6.78 -27.31 0.46
C ASP A 255 5.39 -27.74 -0.02
N GLU A 256 4.86 -27.12 -1.09
CA GLU A 256 3.55 -27.40 -1.69
C GLU A 256 3.38 -28.88 -2.14
N ARG A 257 4.39 -29.72 -1.91
CA ARG A 257 4.36 -31.17 -2.08
C ARG A 257 3.31 -31.88 -1.23
N GLU A 258 2.84 -31.34 -0.11
CA GLU A 258 1.76 -31.97 0.67
C GLU A 258 0.35 -31.76 0.09
N LEU A 259 0.13 -30.74 -0.75
CA LEU A 259 -1.16 -30.53 -1.43
C LEU A 259 -1.34 -31.42 -2.66
N TYR A 260 -0.26 -31.83 -3.32
CA TYR A 260 -0.32 -32.76 -4.47
C TYR A 260 -0.27 -34.24 -4.06
N ALA A 261 0.21 -34.58 -2.86
CA ALA A 261 0.18 -35.96 -2.37
C ALA A 261 -1.25 -36.48 -2.09
N ASN A 262 -2.18 -35.59 -1.77
CA ASN A 262 -3.57 -35.95 -1.46
C ASN A 262 -4.49 -36.08 -2.70
N HIS A 263 -4.01 -35.69 -3.89
CA HIS A 263 -4.77 -35.81 -5.15
C HIS A 263 -4.40 -37.04 -5.99
N MET A 264 -3.42 -37.86 -5.57
CA MET A 264 -2.92 -39.03 -6.32
C MET A 264 -3.20 -40.39 -5.66
N LEU A 265 -4.01 -40.44 -4.59
CA LEU A 265 -4.39 -41.68 -3.88
C LEU A 265 -5.90 -41.98 -3.92
N GLY A 266 -6.61 -41.47 -4.94
CA GLY A 266 -8.04 -41.70 -5.12
C GLY A 266 -8.40 -42.04 -6.56
N GLU A 267 -7.99 -43.22 -7.02
CA GLU A 267 -8.70 -44.00 -8.06
C GLU A 267 -8.98 -45.41 -7.53
#